data_AF-B6QNA6-F1
#
_entry.id   AF-B6QNA6-F1
#
_cell.length_a   1.000
_cell.length_b   1.000
_cell.length_c   1.000
_cell.angle_alpha   90.00
_cell.angle_beta   90.00
_cell.angle_gamma   90.00
#
_symmetry.space_group_name_H-M   'P 1'
#
loop_
_entity.id
_entity.type
_entity.pdbx_description
1 polymer ?
#
loop_
_entity_poly.entity_id
_entity_poly.type
_entity_poly.pdbx_seq_one_letter_code
_entity_poly.pdbx_strand_id
1 'polypeptide(L)'
;MSQQPQQNQSQQREGDSPSPLPPAPIQLTPGPRASRLQDIYSKALRATLKANSYENFASCFPTPARHVPASLESVHRQLNAKLEEGATAEFNEIIKEREVIKGLNELDRLVGEARRRKSQGESESDVPPHMLDADGLYRAHLTPYLQEAQVALNTKIETAQSQNAALAEKVLAQRKEIESLLSGLEAVMADLEGSAKTSTEYSKTHNLRQESLQIDEEMKMQTNS
;
A
#
# COMPACT_ATOMS: atom_id res chain seq x y z
N MET A 1 -21.54 41.13 8.41
CA MET A 1 -22.77 40.34 8.62
C MET A 1 -23.54 40.32 7.30
N SER A 2 -23.93 39.24 6.65
CA SER A 2 -23.67 37.79 6.70
C SER A 2 -24.61 37.25 5.63
N GLN A 3 -24.13 36.80 4.47
CA GLN A 3 -24.94 35.99 3.54
C GLN A 3 -24.07 34.94 2.84
N GLN A 4 -24.34 33.69 3.24
CA GLN A 4 -24.23 32.38 2.57
C GLN A 4 -23.03 32.02 1.66
N PRO A 5 -22.37 30.87 1.94
CA PRO A 5 -21.69 30.07 0.93
C PRO A 5 -22.64 29.05 0.30
N GLN A 6 -22.80 29.10 -1.03
CA GLN A 6 -23.39 28.02 -1.82
C GLN A 6 -22.42 26.84 -1.90
N GLN A 7 -22.84 25.72 -1.32
CA GLN A 7 -22.40 24.39 -1.73
C GLN A 7 -22.93 24.10 -3.14
N ASN A 8 -22.10 23.63 -4.06
CA ASN A 8 -22.55 22.63 -4.99
C ASN A 8 -21.44 21.64 -5.36
N GLN A 9 -21.75 20.38 -5.09
CA GLN A 9 -21.00 19.18 -5.43
C GLN A 9 -20.90 19.02 -6.95
N SER A 10 -19.77 18.53 -7.46
CA SER A 10 -19.80 17.37 -8.38
C SER A 10 -18.42 16.78 -8.63
N GLN A 11 -18.32 15.50 -8.27
CA GLN A 11 -17.60 14.45 -9.02
C GLN A 11 -16.09 14.36 -8.82
N GLN A 12 -15.74 13.73 -7.69
CA GLN A 12 -14.73 12.67 -7.67
C GLN A 12 -14.93 11.74 -8.89
N ARG A 13 -13.95 11.74 -9.79
CA ARG A 13 -13.73 10.66 -10.75
C ARG A 13 -12.29 10.19 -10.58
N GLU A 14 -12.02 9.55 -9.45
CA GLU A 14 -10.81 8.75 -9.27
C GLU A 14 -11.02 7.45 -10.06
N GLY A 15 -10.70 7.52 -11.35
CA GLY A 15 -10.36 6.35 -12.14
C GLY A 15 -8.91 6.02 -11.86
N ASP A 16 -8.63 5.46 -10.68
CA ASP A 16 -7.31 4.89 -10.40
C ASP A 16 -7.15 3.61 -11.21
N SER A 17 -6.50 3.77 -12.37
CA SER A 17 -5.89 2.68 -13.12
C SER A 17 -4.83 2.02 -12.23
N PRO A 18 -4.82 0.68 -12.06
CA PRO A 18 -3.81 -0.02 -11.27
C PRO A 18 -2.52 -0.10 -12.08
N SER A 19 -1.87 1.04 -12.28
CA SER A 19 -0.54 1.07 -12.87
C SER A 19 0.45 0.61 -11.80
N PRO A 20 1.31 -0.39 -12.10
CA PRO A 20 2.24 -0.93 -11.12
C PRO A 20 3.18 0.14 -10.60
N LEU A 21 3.48 0.08 -9.30
CA LEU A 21 4.52 0.90 -8.70
C LEU A 21 5.83 0.70 -9.51
N PRO A 22 6.52 1.80 -9.91
CA PRO A 22 7.76 1.67 -10.66
C PRO A 22 8.77 0.87 -9.82
N PRO A 23 9.47 -0.11 -10.43
CA PRO A 23 10.50 -0.87 -9.74
C PRO A 23 11.55 0.07 -9.15
N ALA A 24 12.04 -0.25 -7.96
CA ALA A 24 13.02 0.57 -7.26
C ALA A 24 14.19 0.94 -8.20
N PRO A 25 14.67 2.20 -8.17
CA PRO A 25 15.68 2.65 -9.12
C PRO A 25 16.95 1.80 -8.98
N ILE A 26 17.26 1.06 -10.05
CA ILE A 26 18.47 0.27 -10.13
C ILE A 26 19.64 1.25 -10.12
N GLN A 27 20.56 1.10 -9.17
CA GLN A 27 21.74 1.93 -9.11
C GLN A 27 22.57 1.72 -10.39
N LEU A 28 22.90 2.79 -11.11
CA LEU A 28 23.82 2.75 -12.26
C LEU A 28 25.29 2.61 -11.84
N THR A 29 25.56 2.59 -10.53
CA THR A 29 26.88 2.33 -9.99
C THR A 29 27.26 0.86 -10.21
N PRO A 30 28.50 0.55 -10.63
CA PRO A 30 28.93 -0.84 -10.79
C PRO A 30 28.81 -1.63 -9.48
N GLY A 31 27.96 -2.67 -9.48
CA GLY A 31 27.89 -3.65 -8.41
C GLY A 31 29.08 -4.63 -8.43
N PRO A 32 29.18 -5.55 -7.46
CA PRO A 32 30.34 -6.42 -7.30
C PRO A 32 30.64 -7.27 -8.54
N ARG A 33 29.60 -7.75 -9.24
CA ARG A 33 29.76 -8.51 -10.47
C ARG A 33 30.16 -7.64 -11.65
N ALA A 34 29.60 -6.44 -11.77
CA ALA A 34 29.95 -5.48 -12.83
C ALA A 34 31.41 -5.02 -12.69
N SER A 35 31.87 -4.70 -11.48
CA SER A 35 33.27 -4.36 -11.21
C SER A 35 34.21 -5.51 -11.55
N ARG A 36 33.86 -6.74 -11.17
CA ARG A 36 34.66 -7.94 -11.52
C ARG A 36 34.77 -8.15 -13.03
N LEU A 37 33.69 -7.90 -13.79
CA LEU A 37 33.73 -7.99 -15.24
C LEU A 37 34.72 -6.98 -15.83
N GLN A 38 34.67 -5.73 -15.38
CA GLN A 38 35.60 -4.68 -15.81
C GLN A 38 37.05 -5.04 -15.44
N ASP A 39 37.28 -5.52 -14.21
CA ASP A 39 38.60 -5.95 -13.75
C ASP A 39 39.18 -7.09 -14.59
N ILE A 40 38.38 -8.11 -14.89
CA ILE A 40 38.80 -9.26 -15.70
C ILE A 40 39.14 -8.80 -17.11
N TYR A 41 38.30 -7.94 -17.69
CA TYR A 41 38.56 -7.38 -19.02
C TYR A 41 39.87 -6.60 -19.07
N SER A 42 40.09 -5.66 -18.13
CA SER A 42 41.33 -4.89 -18.08
C SER A 42 42.57 -5.77 -17.87
N LYS A 43 42.46 -6.82 -17.04
CA LYS A 43 43.53 -7.79 -16.83
C LYS A 43 43.82 -8.61 -18.09
N ALA A 44 42.78 -9.07 -18.78
CA ALA A 44 42.91 -9.83 -20.02
C ALA A 44 43.54 -8.98 -21.12
N LEU A 45 43.10 -7.73 -21.31
CA LEU A 45 43.68 -6.82 -22.29
C LEU A 45 45.17 -6.58 -22.04
N ARG A 46 45.55 -6.29 -20.78
CA ARG A 46 46.97 -6.11 -20.41
C ARG A 46 47.79 -7.38 -20.64
N ALA A 47 47.24 -8.56 -20.34
CA ALA A 47 47.92 -9.83 -20.57
C ALA A 47 48.17 -10.06 -22.07
N THR A 48 47.18 -9.77 -22.93
CA THR A 48 47.31 -9.85 -24.39
C THR A 48 48.37 -8.88 -24.92
N LEU A 49 48.37 -7.63 -24.46
CA LEU A 49 49.36 -6.63 -24.86
C LEU A 49 50.77 -7.01 -24.39
N LYS A 50 50.90 -7.60 -23.19
CA LYS A 50 52.19 -8.09 -22.66
C LYS A 50 52.74 -9.26 -23.47
N ALA A 51 51.89 -10.14 -23.99
CA ALA A 51 52.30 -11.25 -24.86
C ALA A 51 52.89 -10.75 -26.19
N ASN A 52 52.43 -9.59 -26.68
CA ASN A 52 53.02 -8.88 -27.80
C ASN A 52 54.25 -8.07 -27.35
N SER A 53 55.30 -8.77 -26.92
CA SER A 53 56.58 -8.16 -26.57
C SER A 53 57.28 -7.61 -27.82
N TYR A 54 58.10 -6.57 -27.63
CA TYR A 54 58.89 -6.01 -28.74
C TYR A 54 59.84 -7.06 -29.34
N GLU A 55 60.38 -7.98 -28.54
CA GLU A 55 61.26 -9.06 -29.00
C GLU A 55 60.53 -10.02 -29.96
N ASN A 56 59.31 -10.45 -29.58
CA ASN A 56 58.47 -11.28 -30.45
C ASN A 56 58.12 -10.53 -31.74
N PHE A 57 57.78 -9.25 -31.65
CA PHE A 57 57.45 -8.41 -32.80
C PHE A 57 58.65 -8.21 -33.73
N ALA A 58 59.81 -7.86 -33.20
CA ALA A 58 61.03 -7.62 -33.97
C ALA A 58 61.55 -8.90 -34.65
N SER A 59 61.35 -10.07 -34.06
CA SER A 59 61.71 -11.36 -34.66
C SER A 59 60.99 -11.63 -35.99
N CYS A 60 59.76 -11.13 -36.14
CA CYS A 60 58.97 -11.21 -37.38
C CYS A 60 59.42 -10.21 -38.45
N PHE A 61 60.21 -9.18 -38.07
CA PHE A 61 60.68 -8.12 -38.96
C PHE A 61 62.21 -7.94 -38.86
N PRO A 62 63.01 -8.96 -39.26
CA PRO A 62 64.46 -8.97 -39.04
C PRO A 62 65.21 -7.86 -39.79
N THR A 63 64.75 -7.47 -40.99
CA THR A 63 65.38 -6.41 -41.80
C THR A 63 65.16 -5.02 -41.19
N PRO A 64 63.92 -4.58 -40.88
CA PRO A 64 63.68 -3.33 -40.15
C PRO A 64 64.33 -3.28 -38.76
N ALA A 65 64.36 -4.40 -38.03
CA ALA A 65 64.96 -4.46 -36.70
C ALA A 65 66.47 -4.15 -36.72
N ARG A 66 67.18 -4.48 -37.80
CA ARG A 66 68.60 -4.18 -37.98
C ARG A 66 68.87 -2.77 -38.45
N HIS A 67 68.07 -2.27 -39.40
CA HIS A 67 68.37 -1.01 -40.08
C HIS A 67 67.69 0.21 -39.46
N VAL A 68 66.54 0.03 -38.82
CA VAL A 68 65.74 1.14 -38.24
C VAL A 68 65.05 0.72 -36.92
N PRO A 69 65.80 0.29 -35.89
CA PRO A 69 65.22 -0.23 -34.65
C PRO A 69 64.33 0.79 -33.91
N ALA A 70 64.73 2.07 -33.89
CA ALA A 70 63.99 3.13 -33.22
C ALA A 70 62.60 3.37 -33.85
N SER A 71 62.50 3.36 -35.18
CA SER A 71 61.21 3.51 -35.87
C SER A 71 60.34 2.27 -35.66
N LEU A 72 60.93 1.07 -35.66
CA LEU A 72 60.20 -0.18 -35.42
C LEU A 72 59.64 -0.24 -33.99
N GLU A 73 60.41 0.21 -32.99
CA GLU A 73 59.96 0.32 -31.60
C GLU A 73 58.83 1.35 -31.45
N SER A 74 58.94 2.49 -32.12
CA SER A 74 57.88 3.49 -32.16
C SER A 74 56.58 2.92 -32.76
N VAL A 75 56.66 2.17 -33.86
CA VAL A 75 55.51 1.50 -34.49
C VAL A 75 54.89 0.47 -33.55
N HIS A 76 55.69 -0.39 -32.92
CA HIS A 76 55.20 -1.38 -31.95
C HIS A 76 54.46 -0.71 -30.78
N ARG A 77 55.05 0.36 -30.23
CA ARG A 77 54.44 1.12 -29.13
C ARG A 77 53.13 1.78 -29.55
N GLN A 78 53.09 2.40 -30.73
CA GLN A 78 51.89 3.03 -31.27
C GLN A 78 50.78 1.99 -31.55
N LEU A 79 51.14 0.83 -32.09
CA LEU A 79 50.21 -0.27 -32.33
C LEU A 79 49.58 -0.74 -31.01
N ASN A 80 50.39 -1.02 -30.00
CA ASN A 80 49.90 -1.48 -28.70
C ASN A 80 49.05 -0.41 -28.01
N ALA A 81 49.45 0.86 -28.08
CA ALA A 81 48.67 1.97 -27.52
C ALA A 81 47.31 2.13 -28.22
N LYS A 82 47.28 2.07 -29.56
CA LYS A 82 46.03 2.19 -30.32
C LYS A 82 45.11 0.98 -30.13
N LEU A 83 45.67 -0.21 -30.00
CA LEU A 83 44.92 -1.42 -29.67
C LEU A 83 44.31 -1.32 -28.26
N GLU A 84 45.08 -0.86 -27.27
CA GLU A 84 44.59 -0.66 -25.90
C GLU A 84 43.47 0.37 -25.84
N GLU A 85 43.68 1.53 -26.46
CA GLU A 85 42.70 2.63 -26.53
C GLU A 85 41.42 2.18 -27.23
N GLY A 86 41.55 1.59 -28.43
CA GLY A 86 40.42 1.10 -29.22
C GLY A 86 39.64 0.01 -28.50
N ALA A 87 40.32 -1.01 -27.98
CA ALA A 87 39.65 -2.09 -27.24
C ALA A 87 38.91 -1.57 -26.01
N THR A 88 39.54 -0.69 -25.23
CA THR A 88 38.93 -0.10 -24.03
C THR A 88 37.71 0.75 -24.38
N ALA A 89 37.79 1.55 -25.45
CA ALA A 89 36.68 2.37 -25.92
C ALA A 89 35.49 1.51 -26.36
N GLU A 90 35.73 0.52 -27.24
CA GLU A 90 34.69 -0.40 -27.73
C GLU A 90 34.03 -1.18 -26.59
N PHE A 91 34.82 -1.65 -25.62
CA PHE A 91 34.26 -2.37 -24.48
C PHE A 91 33.38 -1.48 -23.60
N ASN A 92 33.79 -0.22 -23.38
CA ASN A 92 32.98 0.74 -22.65
C ASN A 92 31.67 1.07 -23.38
N GLU A 93 31.71 1.20 -24.71
CA GLU A 93 30.50 1.39 -25.51
C GLU A 93 29.57 0.17 -25.45
N ILE A 94 30.10 -1.05 -25.59
CA ILE A 94 29.31 -2.29 -25.43
C ILE A 94 28.65 -2.35 -24.05
N ILE A 95 29.37 -2.00 -22.98
CA ILE A 95 28.82 -1.96 -21.62
C ILE A 95 27.63 -1.00 -21.52
N LYS A 96 27.74 0.18 -22.15
CA LYS A 96 26.67 1.18 -22.16
C LYS A 96 25.50 0.73 -23.02
N GLU A 97 25.75 0.33 -24.26
CA GLU A 97 24.70 -0.06 -25.23
C GLU A 97 23.86 -1.24 -24.73
N ARG A 98 24.49 -2.21 -24.08
CA ARG A 98 23.80 -3.41 -23.57
C ARG A 98 23.32 -3.25 -22.12
N GLU A 99 23.43 -2.04 -21.56
CA GLU A 99 23.10 -1.74 -20.16
C GLU A 99 23.65 -2.78 -19.17
N VAL A 100 24.89 -3.25 -19.39
CA VAL A 100 25.44 -4.42 -18.69
C VAL A 100 25.48 -4.21 -17.18
N ILE A 101 25.79 -2.99 -16.73
CA ILE A 101 25.84 -2.65 -15.30
C ILE A 101 24.47 -2.86 -14.65
N LYS A 102 23.41 -2.35 -15.29
CA LYS A 102 22.02 -2.50 -14.80
C LYS A 102 21.62 -3.97 -14.76
N GLY A 103 21.91 -4.73 -15.82
CA GLY A 103 21.60 -6.16 -15.88
C GLY A 103 22.33 -7.00 -14.82
N LEU A 104 23.63 -6.73 -14.59
CA LEU A 104 24.41 -7.45 -13.58
C LEU A 104 24.03 -7.06 -12.16
N ASN A 105 23.67 -5.79 -11.92
CA ASN A 105 23.18 -5.32 -10.63
C ASN A 105 21.82 -5.95 -10.29
N GLU A 106 20.93 -6.04 -11.27
CA GLU A 106 19.64 -6.71 -11.11
C GLU A 106 19.83 -8.20 -10.82
N LEU A 107 20.77 -8.86 -11.51
CA LEU A 107 21.12 -10.24 -11.21
C LEU A 107 21.64 -10.42 -9.78
N ASP A 108 22.49 -9.52 -9.29
CA ASP A 108 22.97 -9.59 -7.91
C ASP A 108 21.83 -9.36 -6.90
N ARG A 109 20.86 -8.49 -7.20
CA ARG A 109 19.63 -8.32 -6.41
C ARG A 109 18.83 -9.62 -6.34
N LEU A 110 18.55 -10.23 -7.49
CA LEU A 110 17.77 -11.48 -7.60
C LEU A 110 18.46 -12.64 -6.87
N VAL A 111 19.79 -12.77 -6.99
CA VAL A 111 20.57 -13.77 -6.25
C VAL A 111 20.50 -13.52 -4.75
N GLY A 112 20.55 -12.26 -4.30
CA GLY A 112 20.39 -11.90 -2.90
C GLY A 112 19.01 -12.29 -2.35
N GLU A 113 17.94 -12.00 -3.09
CA GLU A 113 16.58 -12.39 -2.73
C GLU A 113 16.39 -13.91 -2.69
N ALA A 114 16.90 -14.63 -3.68
CA ALA A 114 16.84 -16.08 -3.72
C ALA A 114 17.57 -16.72 -2.52
N ARG A 115 18.74 -16.19 -2.13
CA ARG A 115 19.45 -16.63 -0.92
C ARG A 115 18.65 -16.35 0.35
N ARG A 116 18.00 -15.19 0.44
CA ARG A 116 17.11 -14.83 1.56
C ARG A 116 15.94 -15.81 1.65
N ARG A 117 15.24 -16.07 0.55
CA ARG A 117 14.13 -17.03 0.46
C ARG A 117 14.56 -18.44 0.89
N LYS A 118 15.69 -18.93 0.38
CA LYS A 118 16.28 -20.21 0.79
C LYS A 118 16.59 -20.26 2.30
N SER A 119 17.12 -19.17 2.88
CA SER A 119 17.37 -19.10 4.33
C SER A 119 16.10 -19.07 5.18
N GLN A 120 14.97 -18.66 4.60
CA GLN A 120 13.65 -18.65 5.24
C GLN A 120 12.91 -19.98 5.11
N GLY A 121 13.54 -21.01 4.52
CA GLY A 121 12.95 -22.34 4.39
C GLY A 121 12.07 -22.53 3.16
N GLU A 122 12.08 -21.58 2.21
CA GLU A 122 11.39 -21.76 0.93
C GLU A 122 12.11 -22.84 0.11
N SER A 123 11.39 -23.92 -0.22
CA SER A 123 11.92 -25.03 -1.01
C SER A 123 12.10 -24.62 -2.47
N GLU A 124 13.17 -25.08 -3.10
CA GLU A 124 13.40 -24.88 -4.54
C GLU A 124 12.22 -25.47 -5.34
N SER A 125 11.65 -24.68 -6.25
CA SER A 125 10.64 -25.18 -7.18
C SER A 125 11.31 -26.12 -8.18
N ASP A 126 10.82 -27.36 -8.28
CA ASP A 126 11.42 -28.41 -9.12
C ASP A 126 11.27 -28.13 -10.63
N VAL A 127 10.33 -27.26 -11.02
CA VAL A 127 10.03 -26.94 -12.42
C VAL A 127 10.74 -25.66 -12.86
N PRO A 128 11.64 -25.73 -13.86
CA PRO A 128 12.25 -24.55 -14.43
C PRO A 128 11.21 -23.62 -15.08
N PRO A 129 11.39 -22.28 -15.05
CA PRO A 129 10.40 -21.34 -15.58
C PRO A 129 10.07 -21.52 -17.07
N HIS A 130 11.00 -22.07 -17.86
CA HIS A 130 10.81 -22.33 -19.29
C HIS A 130 10.04 -23.62 -19.59
N MET A 131 9.78 -24.43 -18.56
CA MET A 131 8.95 -25.64 -18.63
C MET A 131 7.53 -25.39 -18.10
N LEU A 132 7.22 -24.16 -17.68
CA LEU A 132 5.86 -23.78 -17.29
C LEU A 132 4.96 -23.78 -18.53
N ASP A 133 3.77 -24.36 -18.37
CA ASP A 133 2.70 -24.26 -19.34
C ASP A 133 2.12 -22.84 -19.38
N ALA A 134 1.37 -22.53 -20.45
CA ALA A 134 0.78 -21.21 -20.63
C ALA A 134 -0.18 -20.83 -19.48
N ASP A 135 -0.95 -21.80 -18.97
CA ASP A 135 -1.85 -21.58 -17.82
C ASP A 135 -1.05 -21.33 -16.54
N GLY A 136 0.01 -22.10 -16.29
CA GLY A 136 0.92 -21.89 -15.15
C GLY A 136 1.56 -20.51 -15.15
N LEU A 137 2.04 -20.03 -16.31
CA LEU A 137 2.60 -18.68 -16.44
C LEU A 137 1.55 -17.60 -16.20
N TYR A 138 0.36 -17.75 -16.78
CA TYR A 138 -0.75 -16.81 -16.61
C TYR A 138 -1.18 -16.71 -15.14
N ARG A 139 -1.34 -17.85 -14.47
CA ARG A 139 -1.71 -17.91 -13.05
C ARG A 139 -0.63 -17.36 -12.15
N ALA A 140 0.65 -17.65 -12.42
CA ALA A 140 1.76 -17.09 -11.65
C ALA A 140 1.76 -15.56 -11.70
N HIS A 141 1.47 -14.98 -12.86
CA HIS A 141 1.39 -13.53 -13.02
C HIS A 141 0.15 -12.92 -12.34
N LEU A 142 -1.01 -13.58 -12.40
CA LEU A 142 -2.25 -13.06 -11.80
C LEU A 142 -2.37 -13.25 -10.29
N THR A 143 -1.75 -14.29 -9.74
CA THR A 143 -1.83 -14.63 -8.32
C THR A 143 -1.55 -13.44 -7.38
N PRO A 144 -0.47 -12.65 -7.54
CA PRO A 144 -0.22 -11.52 -6.64
C PRO A 144 -1.33 -10.47 -6.67
N TYR A 145 -1.88 -10.16 -7.84
CA TYR A 145 -2.98 -9.19 -7.98
C TYR A 145 -4.28 -9.70 -7.35
N LEU A 146 -4.59 -10.99 -7.54
CA LEU A 146 -5.76 -11.62 -6.95
C LEU A 146 -5.64 -11.70 -5.42
N GLN A 147 -4.44 -11.96 -4.90
CA GLN A 147 -4.16 -11.95 -3.47
C GLN A 147 -4.35 -10.54 -2.87
N GLU A 148 -3.83 -9.50 -3.52
CA GLU A 148 -4.01 -8.11 -3.09
C GLU A 148 -5.50 -7.73 -3.07
N ALA A 149 -6.23 -8.05 -4.14
CA ALA A 149 -7.67 -7.80 -4.23
C ALA A 149 -8.45 -8.57 -3.15
N GLN A 150 -8.09 -9.83 -2.89
CA GLN A 150 -8.70 -10.64 -1.84
C GLN A 150 -8.47 -10.03 -0.44
N VAL A 151 -7.25 -9.61 -0.14
CA VAL A 151 -6.94 -8.95 1.13
C VAL A 151 -7.74 -7.64 1.27
N ALA A 152 -7.78 -6.81 0.23
CA ALA A 152 -8.54 -5.57 0.25
C ALA A 152 -10.05 -5.79 0.47
N LEU A 153 -10.63 -6.81 -0.16
CA LEU A 153 -12.04 -7.17 0.03
C LEU A 153 -12.31 -7.70 1.43
N ASN A 154 -11.44 -8.56 1.97
CA ASN A 154 -11.57 -9.07 3.34
C ASN A 154 -11.56 -7.93 4.36
N THR A 155 -10.63 -6.98 4.25
CA THR A 155 -10.58 -5.81 5.13
C THR A 155 -11.86 -4.98 5.06
N LYS A 156 -12.46 -4.82 3.87
CA LYS A 156 -13.76 -4.13 3.72
C LYS A 156 -14.89 -4.90 4.38
N ILE A 157 -14.91 -6.22 4.25
CA ILE A 157 -15.92 -7.08 4.90
C ILE A 157 -15.80 -6.97 6.42
N GLU A 158 -14.60 -7.08 6.97
CA GLU A 158 -14.34 -6.96 8.42
C GLU A 158 -14.76 -5.57 8.94
N THR A 159 -14.44 -4.52 8.19
CA THR A 159 -14.87 -3.15 8.53
C THR A 159 -16.39 -3.03 8.52
N ALA A 160 -17.07 -3.54 7.49
CA ALA A 160 -18.53 -3.48 7.42
C ALA A 160 -19.20 -4.31 8.53
N GLN A 161 -18.65 -5.48 8.86
CA GLN A 161 -19.14 -6.33 9.94
C GLN A 161 -19.00 -5.64 11.30
N SER A 162 -17.87 -5.00 11.59
CA SER A 162 -17.68 -4.24 12.83
C SER A 162 -18.62 -3.04 12.94
N GLN A 163 -18.85 -2.31 11.84
CA GLN A 163 -19.82 -1.22 11.80
C GLN A 163 -21.26 -1.71 12.02
N ASN A 164 -21.63 -2.82 11.38
CA ASN A 164 -22.96 -3.43 11.56
C ASN A 164 -23.18 -3.90 13.00
N ALA A 165 -22.17 -4.49 13.63
CA ALA A 165 -22.23 -4.90 15.03
C ALA A 165 -22.46 -3.68 15.95
N ALA A 166 -21.70 -2.60 15.78
CA ALA A 166 -21.87 -1.37 16.55
C ALA A 166 -23.25 -0.72 16.34
N LEU A 167 -23.76 -0.72 15.10
CA LEU A 167 -25.10 -0.21 14.80
C LEU A 167 -26.19 -1.08 15.44
N ALA A 168 -26.04 -2.41 15.42
CA ALA A 168 -26.98 -3.32 16.06
C ALA A 168 -27.03 -3.10 17.59
N GLU A 169 -25.88 -2.94 18.24
CA GLU A 169 -25.81 -2.59 19.66
C GLU A 169 -26.51 -1.26 19.96
N LYS A 170 -26.29 -0.24 19.13
CA LYS A 170 -26.95 1.06 19.28
C LYS A 170 -28.47 0.95 19.14
N VAL A 171 -28.96 0.18 18.17
CA VAL A 171 -30.40 -0.05 17.99
C VAL A 171 -31.01 -0.76 19.19
N LEU A 172 -30.32 -1.75 19.77
CA LEU A 172 -30.79 -2.43 20.97
C LEU A 172 -30.82 -1.49 22.19
N ALA A 173 -29.80 -0.67 22.36
CA ALA A 173 -29.76 0.34 23.43
C ALA A 173 -30.92 1.34 23.29
N GLN A 174 -31.15 1.86 22.08
CA GLN A 174 -32.25 2.79 21.79
C GLN A 174 -33.62 2.15 22.00
N ARG A 175 -33.81 0.87 21.65
CA ARG A 175 -35.06 0.15 21.91
C ARG A 175 -35.36 0.06 23.41
N LYS A 176 -34.34 -0.24 24.21
CA LYS A 176 -34.47 -0.29 25.69
C LYS A 176 -34.76 1.10 26.29
N GLU A 177 -34.15 2.15 25.74
CA GLU A 177 -34.43 3.52 26.14
C GLU A 177 -35.88 3.92 25.82
N ILE A 178 -36.37 3.60 24.63
CA ILE A 178 -37.78 3.84 24.23
C ILE A 178 -38.75 3.10 25.16
N GLU A 179 -38.47 1.83 25.47
CA GLU A 179 -39.30 1.04 26.40
C GLU A 179 -39.34 1.68 27.80
N SER A 180 -38.19 2.16 28.30
CA SER A 180 -38.12 2.89 29.57
C SER A 180 -38.92 4.20 29.52
N LEU A 181 -38.80 4.98 28.44
CA LEU A 181 -39.53 6.25 28.29
C LEU A 181 -41.04 6.02 28.19
N LEU A 182 -41.48 4.99 27.47
CA LEU A 182 -42.89 4.62 27.37
C LEU A 182 -43.45 4.20 28.73
N SER A 183 -42.75 3.35 29.48
CA SER A 183 -43.19 2.95 30.82
C SER A 183 -43.25 4.14 31.80
N GLY A 184 -42.32 5.09 31.70
CA GLY A 184 -42.35 6.32 32.47
C GLY A 184 -43.53 7.22 32.10
N LEU A 185 -43.86 7.32 30.81
CA LEU A 185 -45.01 8.08 30.33
C LEU A 185 -46.34 7.45 30.76
N GLU A 186 -46.44 6.11 30.73
CA GLU A 186 -47.59 5.37 31.26
C GLU A 186 -47.77 5.63 32.77
N ALA A 187 -46.69 5.66 33.55
CA ALA A 187 -46.75 5.99 34.97
C ALA A 187 -47.25 7.43 35.20
N VAL A 188 -46.73 8.42 34.46
CA VAL A 188 -47.17 9.82 34.57
C VAL A 188 -48.64 9.99 34.16
N MET A 189 -49.10 9.27 33.13
CA MET A 189 -50.53 9.27 32.76
C MET A 189 -51.39 8.67 33.86
N ALA A 190 -50.97 7.55 34.47
CA ALA A 190 -51.67 6.95 35.59
C ALA A 190 -51.76 7.89 36.80
N ASP A 191 -50.68 8.62 37.11
CA ASP A 191 -50.65 9.62 38.18
C ASP A 191 -51.58 10.82 37.89
N LEU A 192 -51.61 11.28 36.64
CA LEU A 192 -52.51 12.37 36.22
C LEU A 192 -53.98 11.93 36.27
N GLU A 193 -54.30 10.74 35.80
CA GLU A 193 -55.64 10.16 35.92
C GLU A 193 -56.05 9.99 37.39
N GLY A 194 -55.13 9.53 38.24
CA GLY A 194 -55.33 9.45 39.68
C GLY A 194 -55.62 10.82 40.31
N SER A 195 -54.83 11.83 39.95
CA SER A 195 -55.01 13.21 40.41
C SER A 195 -56.32 13.83 39.92
N ALA A 196 -56.71 13.57 38.67
CA ALA A 196 -57.98 14.02 38.12
C ALA A 196 -59.17 13.39 38.85
N LYS A 197 -59.13 12.07 39.11
CA LYS A 197 -60.15 11.35 39.88
C LYS A 197 -60.28 11.92 41.29
N THR A 198 -59.18 12.07 42.02
CA THR A 198 -59.21 12.66 43.38
C THR A 198 -59.70 14.10 43.37
N SER A 199 -59.36 14.91 42.37
CA SER A 199 -59.88 16.27 42.22
C SER A 199 -61.40 16.30 41.99
N THR A 200 -61.94 15.37 41.19
CA THR A 200 -63.41 15.28 40.98
C THR A 200 -64.13 14.81 42.23
N GLU A 201 -63.57 13.84 42.98
CA GLU A 201 -64.11 13.41 44.27
C GLU A 201 -64.04 14.52 45.31
N TYR A 202 -62.94 15.27 45.36
CA TYR A 202 -62.79 16.43 46.24
C TYR A 202 -63.81 17.52 45.89
N SER A 203 -64.00 17.84 44.61
CA SER A 203 -65.03 18.81 44.19
C SER A 203 -66.45 18.33 44.52
N LYS A 204 -66.75 17.05 44.32
CA LYS A 204 -68.06 16.47 44.67
C LYS A 204 -68.33 16.49 46.17
N THR A 205 -67.35 16.07 46.98
CA THR A 205 -67.46 16.11 48.45
C THR A 205 -67.52 17.55 48.97
N HIS A 206 -66.79 18.48 48.36
CA HIS A 206 -66.87 19.89 48.69
C HIS A 206 -68.24 20.50 48.35
N ASN A 207 -68.81 20.21 47.17
CA ASN A 207 -70.17 20.62 46.80
C ASN A 207 -71.21 20.05 47.77
N LEU A 208 -71.16 18.75 48.07
CA LEU A 208 -72.06 18.12 49.04
C LEU A 208 -71.95 18.76 50.43
N ARG A 209 -70.72 19.11 50.86
CA ARG A 209 -70.49 19.83 52.12
C ARG A 209 -71.07 21.24 52.06
N GLN A 210 -70.92 21.95 50.96
CA GLN A 210 -71.47 23.30 50.79
C GLN A 210 -73.01 23.27 50.77
N GLU A 211 -73.63 22.32 50.08
CA GLU A 211 -75.08 22.09 50.11
C GLU A 211 -75.56 21.78 51.54
N SER A 212 -74.85 20.94 52.29
CA SER A 212 -75.22 20.65 53.69
C SER A 212 -75.18 21.87 54.60
N LEU A 213 -74.18 22.75 54.42
CA LEU A 213 -74.08 24.00 55.17
C LEU A 213 -75.19 24.99 54.80
N GLN A 214 -75.56 25.04 53.51
CA GLN A 214 -76.64 25.90 53.04
C GLN A 214 -78.02 25.45 53.56
N ILE A 215 -78.28 24.14 53.58
CA ILE A 215 -79.50 23.57 54.18
C ILE A 215 -79.56 23.88 55.68
N ASP A 216 -78.45 23.72 56.41
CA ASP A 216 -78.38 24.06 57.84
C ASP A 216 -78.65 25.54 58.10
N GLU A 217 -78.21 26.44 57.21
CA GLU A 217 -78.48 27.87 57.29
C GLU A 217 -79.95 28.19 57.01
N GLU A 218 -80.55 27.59 55.97
CA GLU A 218 -81.97 27.71 55.65
C GLU A 218 -82.87 27.19 56.79
N MET A 219 -82.52 26.07 57.42
CA MET A 219 -83.24 25.49 58.56
C MET A 219 -83.18 26.41 59.80
N LYS A 220 -82.05 27.10 60.03
CA LYS A 220 -81.93 28.12 61.09
C LYS A 220 -82.75 29.37 60.79
N MET A 221 -82.90 29.76 59.52
CA MET A 221 -83.75 30.88 59.15
C MET A 221 -85.25 30.56 59.29
N GLN A 222 -85.66 29.30 59.05
CA GLN A 222 -87.05 28.84 59.22
C GLN A 222 -87.47 28.63 60.68
N THR A 223 -86.53 28.42 61.60
CA THR A 223 -86.83 28.25 63.04
C THR A 223 -86.90 29.56 63.82
N ASN A 224 -86.55 30.69 63.19
CA ASN A 224 -86.57 32.05 63.78
C ASN A 224 -87.68 32.95 63.21
N SER A 225 -88.68 32.39 62.52
CA SER A 225 -89.89 33.07 62.04
C SER A 225 -91.16 32.38 62.54
#